data_AF-K9PHX7-F1
#
_entry.id   AF-K9PHX7-F1
#
_cell.length_a   1.000
_cell.length_b   1.000
_cell.length_c   1.000
_cell.angle_alpha   90.00
_cell.angle_beta   90.00
_cell.angle_gamma   90.00
#
_symmetry.space_group_name_H-M   'P 1'
#
loop_
_entity.id
_entity.type
_entity.pdbx_description
1 polymer ?
#
loop_
_entity_poly.entity_id
_entity_poly.type
_entity_poly.pdbx_seq_one_letter_code
_entity_poly.pdbx_strand_id
1 'polypeptide(L)'
;MPKNKVPCRQKSLSLILTISLTTISLLPIPSSLAETNSVPSPSDAPLELELLNKPKSSVITANTIDPRKLTSPSLWLIKANLEENKLLNNWIAYPSAKAEPARRVDLIVNQQVWSLFDYLERYDFVNRFGTAVRNEGYNLRVFNSQEELLATYTCNFKVEKALCGIQMNTQNKLGWRRSL
;
A
#
# COMPACT_ATOMS: atom_id res chain seq x y z
N MET A 1 86.67 -17.56 -39.26
CA MET A 1 87.74 -17.05 -38.36
C MET A 1 87.81 -15.53 -38.51
N PRO A 2 88.13 -14.71 -37.50
CA PRO A 2 87.94 -14.82 -36.05
C PRO A 2 87.25 -13.58 -35.40
N LYS A 3 86.69 -13.85 -34.21
CA LYS A 3 86.53 -13.08 -32.95
C LYS A 3 86.67 -11.53 -32.94
N ASN A 4 85.78 -10.87 -32.18
CA ASN A 4 86.08 -10.48 -30.79
C ASN A 4 84.85 -10.01 -30.00
N LYS A 5 84.80 -10.41 -28.72
CA LYS A 5 83.81 -10.06 -27.70
C LYS A 5 84.24 -8.80 -26.94
N VAL A 6 83.28 -7.99 -26.47
CA VAL A 6 83.46 -7.08 -25.32
C VAL A 6 82.16 -7.10 -24.48
N PRO A 7 82.24 -7.22 -23.13
CA PRO A 7 81.08 -7.47 -22.26
C PRO A 7 80.44 -6.17 -21.76
N CYS A 8 79.12 -6.18 -21.52
CA CYS A 8 78.43 -5.09 -20.82
C CYS A 8 77.83 -5.57 -19.49
N ARG A 9 77.90 -4.67 -18.52
CA ARG A 9 77.95 -4.85 -17.08
C ARG A 9 76.55 -4.93 -16.46
N GLN A 10 76.32 -5.93 -15.62
CA GLN A 10 75.14 -6.06 -14.76
C GLN A 10 75.00 -4.84 -13.83
N LYS A 11 73.83 -4.22 -13.82
CA LYS A 11 73.40 -3.31 -12.75
C LYS A 11 72.12 -3.85 -12.13
N SER A 12 72.24 -4.23 -10.86
CA SER A 12 71.14 -4.62 -9.97
C SER A 12 70.16 -3.46 -9.82
N LEU A 13 68.89 -3.69 -10.14
CA LEU A 13 67.77 -2.78 -9.90
C LEU A 13 67.26 -3.03 -8.47
N SER A 14 67.60 -2.12 -7.55
CA SER A 14 67.10 -2.15 -6.17
C SER A 14 65.62 -1.75 -6.15
N LEU A 15 64.75 -2.68 -5.74
CA LEU A 15 63.33 -2.47 -5.55
C LEU A 15 63.10 -1.79 -4.19
N ILE A 16 62.65 -0.54 -4.17
CA ILE A 16 62.27 0.17 -2.93
C ILE A 16 60.75 0.03 -2.76
N LEU A 17 60.33 -0.72 -1.72
CA LEU A 17 58.94 -0.84 -1.30
C LEU A 17 58.66 0.24 -0.23
N THR A 18 57.97 1.31 -0.58
CA THR A 18 57.51 2.33 0.38
C THR A 18 56.09 1.98 0.85
N ILE A 19 55.95 1.66 2.14
CA ILE A 19 54.64 1.51 2.80
C ILE A 19 54.30 2.86 3.45
N SER A 20 53.36 3.61 2.87
CA SER A 20 52.81 4.82 3.48
C SER A 20 51.64 4.47 4.39
N LEU A 21 51.79 4.72 5.69
CA LEU A 21 50.73 4.54 6.69
C LEU A 21 49.95 5.85 6.82
N THR A 22 48.86 6.00 6.06
CA THR A 22 47.98 7.18 6.17
C THR A 22 47.08 7.05 7.39
N THR A 23 47.22 7.97 8.34
CA THR A 23 46.34 8.09 9.51
C THR A 23 44.95 8.56 9.08
N ILE A 24 43.97 7.66 9.09
CA ILE A 24 42.57 8.00 8.81
C ILE A 24 42.01 8.70 10.05
N SER A 25 41.78 10.01 9.95
CA SER A 25 41.10 10.80 10.98
C SER A 25 39.61 10.45 11.00
N LEU A 26 39.12 9.83 12.08
CA LEU A 26 37.70 9.59 12.30
C LEU A 26 37.02 10.89 12.73
N LEU A 27 36.37 11.58 11.80
CA LEU A 27 35.45 12.68 12.14
C LEU A 27 34.09 12.09 12.58
N PRO A 28 33.53 12.51 13.72
CA PRO A 28 32.21 12.07 14.13
C PRO A 28 31.16 12.65 13.18
N ILE A 29 30.44 11.78 12.49
CA ILE A 29 29.31 12.15 11.62
C ILE A 29 28.16 12.59 12.54
N PRO A 30 27.57 13.78 12.36
CA PRO A 30 26.39 14.19 13.10
C PRO A 30 25.21 13.24 12.81
N SER A 31 24.48 12.86 13.85
CA SER A 31 23.29 12.03 13.73
C SER A 31 22.18 12.83 13.03
N SER A 32 21.79 12.42 11.82
CA SER A 32 20.57 12.94 11.20
C SER A 32 19.37 12.30 11.89
N LEU A 33 18.43 13.10 12.38
CA LEU A 33 17.09 12.60 12.70
C LEU A 33 16.39 12.29 11.37
N ALA A 34 16.05 11.03 11.14
CA ALA A 34 15.24 10.65 9.98
C ALA A 34 13.77 10.97 10.29
N GLU A 35 13.13 11.82 9.49
CA GLU A 35 11.67 11.95 9.51
C GLU A 35 11.06 10.63 9.05
N THR A 36 10.53 9.85 9.99
CA THR A 36 9.83 8.61 9.69
C THR A 36 8.39 8.95 9.36
N ASN A 37 8.13 9.24 8.08
CA ASN A 37 6.76 9.29 7.59
C ASN A 37 6.09 7.95 7.90
N SER A 38 5.01 7.97 8.68
CA SER A 38 4.25 6.77 9.06
C SER A 38 2.92 6.70 8.32
N VAL A 39 2.38 5.48 8.23
CA VAL A 39 1.01 5.26 7.75
C VAL A 39 0.06 5.70 8.86
N PRO A 40 -0.92 6.58 8.59
CA PRO A 40 -1.89 6.98 9.60
C PRO A 40 -2.81 5.82 9.97
N SER A 41 -3.45 5.91 11.14
CA SER A 41 -4.51 4.99 11.51
C SER A 41 -5.69 5.07 10.52
N PRO A 42 -6.40 3.97 10.26
CA PRO A 42 -7.64 4.00 9.49
C PRO A 42 -8.69 4.93 10.12
N SER A 43 -9.62 5.41 9.29
CA SER A 43 -10.76 6.21 9.76
C SER A 43 -11.72 5.37 10.61
N ASP A 44 -12.11 5.91 11.76
CA ASP A 44 -13.07 5.31 12.70
C ASP A 44 -14.53 5.69 12.41
N ALA A 45 -14.80 6.46 11.35
CA ALA A 45 -16.17 6.87 11.03
C ALA A 45 -17.07 5.65 10.72
N PRO A 46 -18.35 5.69 11.08
CA PRO A 46 -19.26 4.58 10.82
C PRO A 46 -19.46 4.32 9.32
N LEU A 47 -19.89 3.11 8.98
CA LEU A 47 -20.38 2.78 7.65
C LEU A 47 -21.81 3.33 7.49
N GLU A 48 -22.04 4.19 6.50
CA GLU A 48 -23.35 4.84 6.29
C GLU A 48 -24.20 4.06 5.26
N LEU A 49 -24.67 2.85 5.60
CA LEU A 49 -25.42 1.97 4.68
C LEU A 49 -26.68 2.62 4.07
N GLU A 50 -27.32 3.54 4.79
CA GLU A 50 -28.46 4.33 4.32
C GLU A 50 -28.19 5.10 3.02
N LEU A 51 -26.93 5.48 2.75
CA LEU A 51 -26.53 6.18 1.54
C LEU A 51 -26.66 5.33 0.27
N LEU A 52 -26.71 4.00 0.40
CA LEU A 52 -26.95 3.10 -0.72
C LEU A 52 -28.35 3.28 -1.32
N ASN A 53 -29.32 3.68 -0.49
CA ASN A 53 -30.71 3.89 -0.88
C ASN A 53 -31.04 5.37 -1.06
N LYS A 54 -30.38 6.25 -0.30
CA LYS A 54 -30.61 7.71 -0.30
C LYS A 54 -29.28 8.45 -0.37
N PRO A 55 -28.60 8.44 -1.53
CA PRO A 55 -27.30 9.06 -1.67
C PRO A 55 -27.42 10.59 -1.49
N LYS A 56 -26.51 11.16 -0.71
CA LYS A 56 -26.30 12.62 -0.65
C LYS A 56 -25.58 13.07 -1.93
N SER A 57 -25.77 14.32 -2.35
CA SER A 57 -25.28 14.84 -3.65
C SER A 57 -23.77 14.68 -3.89
N SER A 58 -22.96 14.54 -2.84
CA SER A 58 -21.52 14.34 -2.91
C SER A 58 -21.07 12.89 -2.76
N VAL A 59 -21.94 11.95 -2.41
CA VAL A 59 -21.56 10.54 -2.18
C VAL A 59 -21.81 9.74 -3.45
N ILE A 60 -20.85 8.88 -3.80
CA ILE A 60 -20.94 8.04 -5.00
C ILE A 60 -21.16 6.60 -4.54
N THR A 61 -22.16 5.94 -5.11
CA THR A 61 -22.50 4.53 -4.86
C THR A 61 -22.62 3.79 -6.19
N ALA A 62 -22.82 2.47 -6.12
CA ALA A 62 -23.11 1.66 -7.31
C ALA A 62 -24.31 2.17 -8.13
N ASN A 63 -25.26 2.88 -7.49
CA ASN A 63 -26.50 3.34 -8.10
C ASN A 63 -26.44 4.77 -8.66
N THR A 64 -25.36 5.52 -8.38
CA THR A 64 -25.23 6.93 -8.78
C THR A 64 -24.15 7.16 -9.84
N ILE A 65 -23.68 6.08 -10.46
CA ILE A 65 -22.65 6.13 -11.48
C ILE A 65 -23.25 6.71 -12.75
N ASP A 66 -22.58 7.70 -13.34
CA ASP A 66 -22.91 8.21 -14.67
C ASP A 66 -22.01 7.51 -15.69
N PRO A 67 -22.50 6.55 -16.51
CA PRO A 67 -21.67 5.83 -17.48
C PRO A 67 -21.10 6.75 -18.58
N ARG A 68 -21.63 7.97 -18.72
CA ARG A 68 -21.20 8.96 -19.73
C ARG A 68 -20.07 9.85 -19.25
N LYS A 69 -19.71 9.78 -17.96
CA LYS A 69 -18.66 10.59 -17.34
C LYS A 69 -17.77 9.70 -16.47
N LEU A 70 -16.47 9.98 -16.44
CA LEU A 70 -15.57 9.32 -15.48
C LEU A 70 -15.95 9.77 -14.06
N THR A 71 -16.74 8.97 -13.34
CA THR A 71 -16.96 9.16 -11.90
C THR A 71 -15.70 8.72 -11.17
N SER A 72 -15.04 9.64 -10.47
CA SER A 72 -13.90 9.34 -9.59
C SER A 72 -14.41 8.97 -8.18
N PRO A 73 -14.07 7.79 -7.63
CA PRO A 73 -13.21 6.79 -8.23
C PRO A 73 -13.94 5.92 -9.24
N SER A 74 -13.22 5.44 -10.25
CA SER A 74 -13.73 4.56 -11.30
C SER A 74 -13.99 3.13 -10.77
N LEU A 75 -14.65 3.03 -9.61
CA LEU A 75 -14.93 1.83 -8.85
C LEU A 75 -15.81 0.83 -9.60
N TRP A 76 -16.63 1.30 -10.55
CA TRP A 76 -17.38 0.42 -11.46
C TRP A 76 -16.46 -0.42 -12.34
N LEU A 77 -15.35 0.16 -12.82
CA LEU A 77 -14.36 -0.55 -13.62
C LEU A 77 -13.63 -1.58 -12.75
N ILE A 78 -13.40 -1.28 -11.47
CA ILE A 78 -12.78 -2.21 -10.52
C ILE A 78 -13.76 -3.34 -10.16
N LYS A 79 -15.05 -3.05 -9.97
CA LYS A 79 -16.12 -4.05 -9.78
C LYS A 79 -16.22 -5.01 -10.97
N ALA A 80 -16.22 -4.50 -12.20
CA ALA A 80 -16.33 -5.31 -13.41
C ALA A 80 -15.20 -6.35 -13.53
N ASN A 81 -14.00 -6.06 -13.01
CA ASN A 81 -12.87 -6.98 -13.03
C ASN A 81 -12.81 -7.96 -11.84
N LEU A 82 -13.69 -7.80 -10.84
CA LEU A 82 -13.67 -8.54 -9.56
C LEU A 82 -14.99 -9.26 -9.27
N GLU A 83 -15.98 -9.10 -10.15
CA GLU A 83 -17.32 -9.72 -10.08
C GLU A 83 -17.31 -11.24 -10.30
N GLU A 84 -16.22 -11.83 -10.82
CA GLU A 84 -16.12 -13.27 -11.10
C GLU A 84 -16.51 -14.14 -9.88
N ASN A 85 -16.35 -13.63 -8.65
CA ASN A 85 -16.53 -14.41 -7.43
C ASN A 85 -17.77 -14.03 -6.58
N LYS A 86 -18.66 -13.13 -7.04
CA LYS A 86 -19.84 -12.65 -6.26
C LYS A 86 -19.49 -12.08 -4.86
N LEU A 87 -18.23 -11.71 -4.65
CA LEU A 87 -17.73 -11.30 -3.34
C LEU A 87 -18.17 -9.89 -2.97
N LEU A 88 -18.17 -8.95 -3.92
CA LEU A 88 -18.54 -7.55 -3.65
C LEU A 88 -20.05 -7.37 -3.82
N ASN A 89 -20.76 -7.03 -2.74
CA ASN A 89 -22.19 -6.72 -2.77
C ASN A 89 -22.43 -5.27 -3.20
N ASN A 90 -21.72 -4.32 -2.59
CA ASN A 90 -21.90 -2.89 -2.86
C ASN A 90 -20.68 -2.07 -2.45
N TRP A 91 -20.70 -0.77 -2.70
CA TRP A 91 -19.65 0.16 -2.28
C TRP A 91 -20.17 1.59 -2.13
N ILE A 92 -19.48 2.37 -1.29
CA ILE A 92 -19.73 3.79 -1.06
C ILE A 92 -18.40 4.54 -1.15
N ALA A 93 -18.32 5.57 -2.00
CA ALA A 93 -17.17 6.45 -2.07
C ALA A 93 -17.52 7.85 -1.54
N TYR A 94 -16.62 8.34 -0.69
CA TYR A 94 -16.71 9.62 0.00
C TYR A 94 -15.62 10.56 -0.55
N PRO A 95 -15.93 11.36 -1.59
CA PRO A 95 -14.95 12.23 -2.24
C PRO A 95 -14.57 13.47 -1.44
N SER A 96 -15.37 13.87 -0.45
CA SER A 96 -15.08 15.02 0.41
C SER A 96 -15.67 14.77 1.79
N ALA A 97 -14.81 14.65 2.79
CA ALA A 97 -15.22 14.68 4.18
C ALA A 97 -14.47 15.82 4.84
N LYS A 98 -15.19 16.89 5.20
CA LYS A 98 -14.61 18.06 5.88
C LYS A 98 -13.99 17.71 7.25
N ALA A 99 -14.28 16.53 7.79
CA ALA A 99 -13.86 16.04 9.09
C ALA A 99 -12.86 14.87 9.03
N GLU A 100 -12.53 14.34 7.85
CA GLU A 100 -11.61 13.21 7.71
C GLU A 100 -10.37 13.64 6.92
N PRO A 101 -9.17 13.18 7.32
CA PRO A 101 -7.92 13.62 6.71
C PRO A 101 -7.74 13.16 5.25
N ALA A 102 -8.53 12.20 4.75
CA ALA A 102 -8.44 11.67 3.39
C ALA A 102 -9.78 11.16 2.85
N ARG A 103 -9.93 11.17 1.52
CA ARG A 103 -11.05 10.56 0.79
C ARG A 103 -11.08 9.06 1.10
N ARG A 104 -12.24 8.43 1.16
CA ARG A 104 -12.34 6.98 1.43
C ARG A 104 -13.38 6.26 0.59
N VAL A 105 -13.18 4.97 0.43
CA VAL A 105 -14.11 4.03 -0.19
C VAL A 105 -14.39 2.92 0.81
N ASP A 106 -15.66 2.66 1.06
CA ASP A 106 -16.12 1.55 1.87
C ASP A 106 -16.71 0.48 0.95
N LEU A 107 -16.11 -0.70 0.93
CA LEU A 107 -16.61 -1.88 0.22
C LEU A 107 -17.50 -2.69 1.16
N ILE A 108 -18.63 -3.18 0.65
CA ILE A 108 -19.52 -4.10 1.34
C ILE A 108 -19.40 -5.46 0.64
N VAL A 109 -18.82 -6.44 1.32
CA VAL A 109 -18.64 -7.79 0.79
C VAL A 109 -19.71 -8.76 1.30
N ASN A 110 -19.93 -9.82 0.52
CA ASN A 110 -20.73 -10.95 0.93
C ASN A 110 -19.97 -11.75 1.99
N GLN A 111 -20.47 -11.75 3.23
CA GLN A 111 -19.84 -12.44 4.36
C GLN A 111 -19.67 -13.95 4.11
N GLN A 112 -20.62 -14.60 3.42
CA GLN A 112 -20.54 -16.04 3.14
C GLN A 112 -19.35 -16.32 2.22
N VAL A 113 -19.22 -15.59 1.12
CA VAL A 113 -18.10 -15.75 0.18
C VAL A 113 -16.78 -15.34 0.85
N TRP A 114 -16.75 -14.21 1.56
CA TRP A 114 -15.55 -13.73 2.27
C TRP A 114 -15.03 -14.76 3.28
N SER A 115 -15.93 -15.45 3.98
CA SER A 115 -15.56 -16.47 4.97
C SER A 115 -14.89 -17.70 4.37
N LEU A 116 -15.14 -17.99 3.09
CA LEU A 116 -14.53 -19.10 2.36
C LEU A 116 -13.09 -18.78 1.92
N PHE A 117 -12.77 -17.50 1.74
CA PHE A 117 -11.44 -17.09 1.29
C PHE A 117 -10.43 -17.29 2.41
N ASP A 118 -9.23 -17.73 2.05
CA ASP A 118 -8.11 -17.77 2.98
C ASP A 118 -7.51 -16.36 3.21
N TYR A 119 -6.47 -16.29 4.05
CA TYR A 119 -5.81 -15.02 4.35
C TYR A 119 -5.21 -14.35 3.11
N LEU A 120 -4.56 -15.13 2.23
CA LEU A 120 -3.89 -14.61 1.05
C LEU A 120 -4.89 -14.10 0.03
N GLU A 121 -5.99 -14.81 -0.18
CA GLU A 121 -7.07 -14.38 -1.09
C GLU A 121 -7.73 -13.09 -0.61
N ARG A 122 -8.00 -12.96 0.70
CA ARG A 122 -8.53 -11.72 1.29
C ARG A 122 -7.52 -10.58 1.20
N TYR A 123 -6.25 -10.85 1.46
CA TYR A 123 -5.19 -9.87 1.34
C TYR A 123 -5.03 -9.39 -0.11
N ASP A 124 -5.03 -10.30 -1.09
CA ASP A 124 -4.96 -9.96 -2.52
C ASP A 124 -6.12 -9.08 -2.94
N PHE A 125 -7.35 -9.43 -2.53
CA PHE A 125 -8.53 -8.62 -2.77
C PHE A 125 -8.35 -7.19 -2.25
N VAL A 126 -7.96 -7.03 -0.99
CA VAL A 126 -7.74 -5.72 -0.35
C VAL A 126 -6.61 -4.96 -1.02
N ASN A 127 -5.51 -5.63 -1.37
CA ASN A 127 -4.36 -5.01 -2.00
C ASN A 127 -4.68 -4.52 -3.42
N ARG A 128 -5.40 -5.32 -4.23
CA ARG A 128 -5.80 -4.95 -5.59
C ARG A 128 -6.77 -3.78 -5.60
N PHE A 129 -7.85 -3.85 -4.81
CA PHE A 129 -8.79 -2.73 -4.68
C PHE A 129 -8.10 -1.50 -4.09
N GLY A 130 -7.32 -1.68 -3.04
CA GLY A 130 -6.62 -0.61 -2.33
C GLY A 130 -5.66 0.15 -3.24
N THR A 131 -4.88 -0.59 -4.03
CA THR A 131 -3.97 -0.01 -5.03
C THR A 131 -4.73 0.79 -6.09
N ALA A 132 -5.89 0.28 -6.54
CA ALA A 132 -6.69 0.96 -7.54
C ALA A 132 -7.26 2.30 -7.02
N VAL A 133 -7.80 2.31 -5.79
CA VAL A 133 -8.37 3.55 -5.20
C VAL A 133 -7.31 4.53 -4.71
N ARG A 134 -6.13 4.03 -4.30
CA ARG A 134 -4.97 4.85 -3.94
C ARG A 134 -4.56 5.79 -5.08
N ASN A 135 -4.60 5.32 -6.32
CA ASN A 135 -4.26 6.15 -7.50
C ASN A 135 -5.18 7.36 -7.65
N GLU A 136 -6.34 7.35 -6.99
CA GLU A 136 -7.31 8.44 -6.97
C GLU A 136 -7.31 9.22 -5.63
N GLY A 137 -6.36 8.94 -4.74
CA GLY A 137 -6.21 9.61 -3.45
C GLY A 137 -7.19 9.12 -2.38
N TYR A 138 -7.66 7.87 -2.48
CA TYR A 138 -8.61 7.28 -1.54
C TYR A 138 -7.97 6.21 -0.66
N ASN A 139 -8.39 6.18 0.60
CA ASN A 139 -8.25 5.01 1.47
C ASN A 139 -9.38 4.00 1.18
N LEU A 140 -9.15 2.73 1.53
CA LEU A 140 -10.13 1.65 1.42
C LEU A 140 -10.47 1.09 2.80
N ARG A 141 -11.75 0.77 3.00
CA ARG A 141 -12.21 -0.09 4.09
C ARG A 141 -13.11 -1.18 3.53
N VAL A 142 -13.06 -2.36 4.12
CA VAL A 142 -13.88 -3.52 3.73
C VAL A 142 -14.75 -3.89 4.91
N PHE A 143 -16.05 -3.96 4.66
CA PHE A 143 -17.07 -4.29 5.65
C PHE A 143 -17.91 -5.47 5.18
N ASN A 144 -18.53 -6.19 6.11
CA ASN A 144 -19.67 -7.05 5.79
C ASN A 144 -21.00 -6.30 5.91
N SER A 145 -22.10 -6.97 5.55
CA SER A 145 -23.45 -6.43 5.67
C SER A 145 -23.90 -6.18 7.12
N GLN A 146 -23.15 -6.65 8.12
CA GLN A 146 -23.36 -6.39 9.54
C GLN A 146 -22.50 -5.22 10.06
N GLU A 147 -21.91 -4.44 9.15
CA GLU A 147 -21.07 -3.27 9.45
C GLU A 147 -19.78 -3.60 10.21
N GLU A 148 -19.35 -4.87 10.22
CA GLU A 148 -18.08 -5.27 10.81
C GLU A 148 -16.93 -4.90 9.88
N LEU A 149 -15.94 -4.18 10.41
CA LEU A 149 -14.71 -3.85 9.67
C LEU A 149 -13.82 -5.10 9.55
N LEU A 150 -13.61 -5.53 8.30
CA LEU A 150 -12.88 -6.74 7.95
C LEU A 150 -11.43 -6.45 7.54
N ALA A 151 -11.20 -5.32 6.86
CA ALA A 151 -9.87 -4.91 6.44
C ALA A 151 -9.80 -3.43 6.08
N THR A 152 -8.59 -2.87 6.05
CA THR A 152 -8.32 -1.50 5.61
C THR A 152 -7.08 -1.44 4.72
N TYR A 153 -7.09 -0.54 3.74
CA TYR A 153 -5.92 -0.09 3.00
C TYR A 153 -5.80 1.42 3.19
N THR A 154 -4.86 1.85 4.02
CA THR A 154 -4.74 3.26 4.45
C THR A 154 -3.42 3.82 3.97
N CYS A 155 -3.43 5.03 3.42
CA CYS A 155 -2.27 5.70 2.87
C CYS A 155 -2.01 7.05 3.54
N ASN A 156 -0.73 7.38 3.68
CA ASN A 156 -0.25 8.74 3.85
C ASN A 156 -0.04 9.37 2.46
N PHE A 157 -0.94 10.28 2.07
CA PHE A 157 -0.85 11.00 0.79
C PHE A 157 -0.01 12.29 0.87
N LYS A 158 0.57 12.63 2.03
CA LYS A 158 1.38 13.84 2.21
C LYS A 158 2.83 13.69 1.73
N VAL A 159 3.23 12.46 1.38
CA VAL A 159 4.56 12.12 0.87
C VAL A 159 4.53 11.92 -0.65
N GLU A 160 5.64 12.20 -1.34
CA GLU A 160 5.73 12.11 -2.81
C GLU A 160 5.25 10.77 -3.38
N LYS A 161 5.61 9.66 -2.71
CA LYS A 161 5.07 8.33 -2.98
C LYS A 161 4.23 7.92 -1.80
N ALA A 162 2.91 7.83 -2.01
CA ALA A 162 1.99 7.48 -0.95
C ALA A 162 2.46 6.22 -0.19
N LEU A 163 2.63 6.35 1.12
CA LEU A 163 3.04 5.26 2.00
C LEU A 163 1.76 4.59 2.51
N CYS A 164 1.56 3.31 2.19
CA CYS A 164 0.30 2.63 2.50
C CYS A 164 0.50 1.37 3.34
N GLY A 165 -0.47 1.08 4.20
CA GLY A 165 -0.50 -0.11 5.04
C GLY A 165 -1.84 -0.83 4.93
N ILE A 166 -1.77 -2.17 4.97
CA ILE A 166 -2.94 -3.04 5.02
C ILE A 166 -3.09 -3.53 6.46
N GLN A 167 -4.31 -3.43 6.99
CA GLN A 167 -4.68 -4.07 8.25
C GLN A 167 -5.81 -5.04 7.97
N MET A 168 -5.63 -6.30 8.37
CA MET A 168 -6.65 -7.35 8.24
C MET A 168 -7.21 -7.63 9.63
N ASN A 169 -8.54 -7.68 9.76
CA ASN A 169 -9.15 -8.19 10.96
C ASN A 169 -8.97 -9.71 11.00
N THR A 170 -8.25 -10.20 11.99
CA THR A 170 -7.99 -11.64 12.19
C THR A 170 -9.17 -12.36 12.84
N GLN A 171 -10.18 -11.64 13.30
CA GLN A 171 -11.39 -12.23 13.86
C GLN A 171 -12.29 -12.75 12.74
N ASN A 172 -12.02 -13.97 12.29
CA ASN A 172 -13.06 -14.79 11.66
C ASN A 172 -14.12 -15.09 12.72
N LYS A 173 -15.08 -14.17 12.94
CA LYS A 173 -16.32 -14.50 13.66
C LYS A 173 -17.16 -15.39 12.75
N LEU A 174 -16.73 -16.64 12.60
CA LEU A 174 -17.64 -17.74 12.29
C LEU A 174 -18.74 -17.67 13.34
N GLY A 175 -19.98 -17.52 12.91
CA GLY A 175 -21.16 -17.24 13.74
C GLY A 175 -21.51 -18.34 14.75
N TRP A 176 -20.61 -18.63 15.68
CA TRP A 176 -20.83 -19.45 16.85
C TRP A 176 -20.74 -18.52 18.04
N ARG A 177 -21.84 -17.81 18.34
CA ARG A 177 -22.12 -17.45 19.73
C ARG A 177 -22.20 -18.77 20.50
N ARG A 178 -21.11 -19.22 21.10
CA ARG A 178 -21.20 -20.15 22.22
C ARG A 178 -21.77 -19.33 23.37
N SER A 179 -23.07 -19.49 23.60
CA SER A 179 -23.70 -19.11 24.86
C SER A 179 -22.97 -19.85 25.97
N LEU A 180 -22.29 -19.10 26.83
CA LEU A 180 -21.94 -19.50 28.19
C LEU A 180 -22.44 -18.38 29.11
#